data_AF-A0A4U0GIS2-F1
#
_entry.id   AF-A0A4U0GIS2-F1
#
_cell.length_a   1.000
_cell.length_b   1.000
_cell.length_c   1.000
_cell.angle_alpha   90.00
_cell.angle_beta   90.00
_cell.angle_gamma   90.00
#
_symmetry.space_group_name_H-M   'P 1'
#
loop_
_entity.id
_entity.type
_entity.pdbx_description
1 polymer ?
#
loop_
_entity_poly.entity_id
_entity_poly.type
_entity_poly.pdbx_seq_one_letter_code
_entity_poly.pdbx_strand_id
1 'polypeptide(L)'
;MAQDAPMISLTALHSAHIAINAALAGADDARAKLEAAKRSIESIHADRATRTLHIEQARKDYCTDDIEIDDEPIVSVGDGGVWVNAWVWVRDEEVEGE
;
A
#
# COMPACT_ATOMS: atom_id res chain seq x y z
N MET A 1 -13.83 -40.30 52.73
CA MET A 1 -14.00 -39.71 51.38
C MET A 1 -12.78 -38.88 51.08
N ALA A 2 -11.75 -39.47 50.47
CA ALA A 2 -10.61 -38.71 49.95
C ALA A 2 -10.93 -38.44 48.47
N GLN A 3 -11.02 -37.17 48.10
CA GLN A 3 -11.14 -36.76 46.70
C GLN A 3 -9.80 -37.07 46.01
N ASP A 4 -9.81 -37.99 45.04
CA ASP A 4 -8.72 -38.15 44.09
C ASP A 4 -8.57 -36.85 43.30
N ALA A 5 -7.49 -36.11 43.54
CA ALA A 5 -7.09 -35.02 42.66
C ALA A 5 -6.65 -35.63 41.32
N PRO A 6 -7.12 -35.14 40.17
CA PRO A 6 -6.73 -35.71 38.89
C PRO A 6 -5.24 -35.46 38.64
N MET A 7 -4.44 -36.52 38.69
CA MET A 7 -3.05 -36.52 38.23
C MET A 7 -3.05 -36.35 36.71
N ILE A 8 -2.83 -35.11 36.25
CA ILE A 8 -2.57 -34.85 34.84
C ILE A 8 -1.34 -35.65 34.45
N SER A 9 -1.49 -36.52 33.46
CA SER A 9 -0.37 -37.31 32.92
C SER A 9 0.73 -36.37 32.41
N LEU A 10 1.99 -36.69 32.73
CA LEU A 10 3.15 -35.94 32.24
C LEU A 10 3.14 -35.82 30.71
N THR A 11 2.63 -36.84 30.00
CA THR A 11 2.45 -36.81 28.55
C THR A 11 1.44 -35.75 28.11
N ALA A 12 0.31 -35.63 28.82
CA ALA A 12 -0.71 -34.62 28.52
C ALA A 12 -0.18 -33.20 28.77
N LEU A 13 0.60 -33.01 29.84
CA LEU A 13 1.26 -31.74 30.12
C LEU A 13 2.29 -31.37 29.05
N HIS A 14 3.09 -32.34 28.59
CA HIS A 14 4.07 -32.14 27.53
C HIS A 14 3.39 -31.81 26.18
N SER A 15 2.33 -32.54 25.81
CA SER A 15 1.56 -32.26 24.59
C SER A 15 0.91 -30.87 24.63
N ALA A 16 0.35 -30.47 25.78
CA ALA A 16 -0.20 -29.12 25.95
C ALA A 16 0.88 -28.04 25.80
N HIS A 17 2.07 -28.25 26.37
CA HIS A 17 3.19 -27.31 26.25
C HIS A 17 3.64 -27.13 24.79
N ILE A 18 3.73 -28.23 24.01
CA ILE A 18 4.04 -28.16 22.58
C ILE A 18 2.98 -27.37 21.81
N ALA A 19 1.69 -27.65 22.06
CA ALA A 19 0.60 -26.95 21.38
C ALA A 19 0.60 -25.44 21.69
N ILE A 20 0.86 -25.06 22.94
CA ILE A 20 0.99 -23.66 23.37
C ILE A 20 2.15 -22.98 22.63
N ASN A 21 3.32 -23.60 22.60
CA ASN A 21 4.48 -23.01 21.92
C ASN A 21 4.27 -22.86 20.41
N ALA A 22 3.62 -23.84 19.77
CA ALA A 22 3.25 -23.75 18.36
C ALA A 22 2.26 -22.60 18.10
N ALA A 23 1.26 -22.42 18.97
CA ALA A 23 0.30 -21.31 18.87
C ALA A 23 0.97 -19.95 19.06
N LEU A 24 1.90 -19.83 20.03
CA LEU A 24 2.67 -18.60 20.25
C LEU A 24 3.55 -18.26 19.04
N ALA A 25 4.25 -19.24 18.47
CA ALA A 25 5.05 -19.04 17.26
C ALA A 25 4.19 -18.56 16.07
N GLY A 26 2.98 -19.12 15.91
CA GLY A 26 2.04 -18.66 14.89
C GLY A 26 1.55 -17.22 15.12
N ALA A 27 1.34 -16.82 16.38
CA ALA A 27 0.95 -15.46 16.73
C ALA A 27 2.08 -14.44 16.43
N ASP A 28 3.33 -14.81 16.70
CA ASP A 28 4.49 -13.96 16.41
C ASP A 28 4.68 -13.74 14.91
N ASP A 29 4.54 -14.79 14.09
CA ASP A 29 4.56 -14.68 12.63
C ASP A 29 3.42 -13.80 12.10
N ALA A 30 2.20 -13.98 12.60
CA ALA A 30 1.06 -13.14 12.23
C ALA A 30 1.28 -11.67 12.59
N ARG A 31 1.84 -11.40 13.77
CA ARG A 31 2.19 -10.04 14.21
C ARG A 31 3.27 -9.42 13.32
N ALA A 32 4.30 -10.19 12.96
CA ALA A 32 5.35 -9.71 12.05
C ALA A 32 4.78 -9.32 10.67
N LYS A 33 3.87 -10.15 10.12
CA LYS A 33 3.18 -9.86 8.85
C LYS A 33 2.30 -8.62 8.94
N LEU A 34 1.59 -8.42 10.06
CA LEU A 34 0.77 -7.23 10.29
C LEU A 34 1.63 -5.95 10.31
N GLU A 35 2.76 -5.97 10.99
CA GLU A 35 3.66 -4.81 11.05
C GLU A 35 4.36 -4.53 9.71
N ALA A 36 4.60 -5.55 8.88
CA ALA A 36 5.06 -5.35 7.51
C ALA A 36 3.97 -4.69 6.65
N ALA A 37 2.73 -5.18 6.72
CA ALA A 37 1.60 -4.63 5.97
C ALA A 37 1.31 -3.17 6.34
N LYS A 38 1.36 -2.82 7.63
CA LYS A 38 1.21 -1.43 8.09
C LYS A 38 2.24 -0.50 7.47
N ARG A 39 3.52 -0.91 7.48
CA ARG A 39 4.60 -0.14 6.84
C ARG A 39 4.38 0.04 5.34
N SER A 40 3.92 -0.99 4.64
CA SER A 40 3.59 -0.88 3.22
C SER A 40 2.44 0.11 2.98
N ILE A 41 1.39 0.08 3.80
CA ILE A 41 0.26 1.02 3.70
C ILE A 41 0.73 2.47 3.92
N GLU A 42 1.54 2.70 4.96
CA GLU A 42 2.12 4.02 5.25
C GLU A 42 2.96 4.54 4.07
N SER A 43 3.79 3.69 3.48
CA SER A 43 4.57 4.03 2.28
C SER A 43 3.68 4.40 1.10
N ILE A 44 2.63 3.61 0.83
CA ILE A 44 1.69 3.89 -0.26
C ILE A 44 0.96 5.21 -0.04
N HIS A 45 0.60 5.53 1.21
CA HIS A 45 -0.04 6.80 1.55
C HIS A 45 0.91 8.00 1.34
N ALA A 46 2.17 7.88 1.76
CA ALA A 46 3.17 8.92 1.56
C ALA A 46 3.43 9.16 0.05
N ASP A 47 3.55 8.09 -0.72
CA ASP A 47 3.72 8.15 -2.17
C ASP A 47 2.51 8.81 -2.85
N ARG A 48 1.28 8.46 -2.42
CA ARG A 48 0.06 9.07 -2.95
C ARG A 48 0.00 10.56 -2.65
N ALA A 49 0.28 10.98 -1.43
CA ALA A 49 0.29 12.39 -1.05
C ALA A 49 1.30 13.18 -1.88
N THR A 50 2.50 12.63 -2.07
CA THR A 50 3.55 13.24 -2.91
C THR A 50 3.10 13.36 -4.37
N ARG A 51 2.47 12.32 -4.93
CA ARG A 51 1.94 12.34 -6.31
C ARG A 51 0.85 13.40 -6.48
N THR A 52 -0.07 13.52 -5.52
CA THR A 52 -1.13 14.54 -5.53
C THR A 52 -0.54 15.95 -5.65
N LEU A 53 0.50 16.27 -4.87
CA LEU A 53 1.15 17.58 -4.94
C LEU A 53 1.77 17.88 -6.31
N HIS A 54 2.40 16.89 -6.94
CA HIS A 54 2.95 17.07 -8.29
C HIS A 54 1.86 17.27 -9.34
N ILE A 55 0.74 16.55 -9.22
CA ILE A 55 -0.41 16.70 -10.13
C ILE A 55 -1.04 18.09 -9.98
N GLU A 56 -1.25 18.56 -8.75
CA GLU A 56 -1.80 19.90 -8.49
C GLU A 56 -0.88 21.00 -9.03
N GLN A 57 0.43 20.86 -8.84
CA GLN A 57 1.40 21.79 -9.39
C GLN A 57 1.40 21.76 -10.91
N ALA A 58 1.33 20.56 -11.53
CA ALA A 58 1.24 20.43 -12.98
C ALA A 58 -0.03 21.08 -13.55
N ARG A 59 -1.18 20.90 -12.89
CA ARG A 59 -2.43 21.57 -13.26
C ARG A 59 -2.29 23.09 -13.23
N LYS A 60 -1.64 23.61 -12.20
CA LYS A 60 -1.43 25.05 -12.04
C LYS A 60 -0.49 25.63 -13.10
N ASP A 61 0.58 24.90 -13.43
CA ASP A 61 1.65 25.44 -14.27
C ASP A 61 1.43 25.18 -15.77
N TYR A 62 0.71 24.12 -16.13
CA TYR A 62 0.62 23.65 -17.50
C TYR A 62 -0.79 23.58 -18.09
N CYS A 63 -1.86 23.62 -17.29
CA CYS A 63 -3.21 23.65 -17.88
C CYS A 63 -3.45 24.96 -18.64
N THR A 64 -3.91 24.84 -19.88
CA THR A 64 -4.32 25.93 -20.76
C THR A 64 -5.58 25.51 -21.53
N ASP A 65 -6.07 26.34 -22.45
CA ASP A 65 -7.17 25.94 -23.34
C ASP A 65 -6.79 24.79 -24.29
N ASP A 66 -5.49 24.56 -24.50
CA ASP A 66 -4.97 23.53 -25.40
C ASP A 66 -4.31 22.34 -24.66
N ILE A 67 -4.12 22.43 -23.33
CA ILE A 67 -3.50 21.38 -22.52
C ILE A 67 -4.33 21.16 -21.24
N GLU A 68 -4.67 19.90 -20.97
CA GLU A 68 -5.39 19.51 -19.76
C GLU A 68 -4.68 18.35 -19.05
N ILE A 69 -4.49 18.41 -17.74
CA ILE A 69 -4.06 17.24 -16.98
C ILE A 69 -5.26 16.31 -16.79
N ASP A 70 -5.08 15.02 -17.13
CA ASP A 70 -6.11 13.98 -16.98
C ASP A 70 -6.67 13.91 -15.55
N ASP A 71 -7.96 13.62 -15.40
CA ASP A 71 -8.65 13.52 -14.11
C ASP A 71 -8.09 12.42 -13.20
N GLU A 72 -7.63 11.31 -13.78
CA GLU A 72 -6.95 10.21 -13.11
C GLU A 72 -5.56 9.98 -13.72
N PRO A 73 -4.62 10.92 -13.53
CA PRO A 73 -3.45 10.95 -14.36
C PRO A 73 -2.47 9.83 -14.00
N ILE A 74 -1.92 9.18 -15.02
CA ILE A 74 -0.81 8.26 -14.87
C ILE A 74 0.44 9.07 -14.59
N VAL A 75 1.18 8.67 -13.54
CA VAL A 75 2.41 9.34 -13.12
C VAL A 75 3.60 8.40 -13.12
N SER A 76 4.76 8.92 -13.51
CA SER A 76 6.04 8.20 -13.45
C SER A 76 7.10 9.06 -12.77
N VAL A 77 7.68 8.57 -11.68
CA VAL A 77 8.76 9.27 -10.97
C VAL A 77 10.03 9.23 -11.82
N GLY A 78 10.71 10.37 -11.95
CA GLY A 78 12.00 10.51 -12.60
C GLY A 78 13.03 11.17 -11.69
N ASP A 79 14.22 11.43 -12.23
CA ASP A 79 15.29 12.08 -11.47
C ASP A 79 14.97 13.57 -11.27
N GLY A 80 14.56 13.92 -10.05
CA GLY A 80 14.25 15.29 -9.65
C GLY A 80 12.82 15.76 -9.95
N GLY A 81 11.91 14.86 -10.33
CA GLY A 81 10.51 15.22 -10.57
C GLY A 81 9.60 14.04 -10.91
N VAL A 82 8.38 14.34 -11.37
CA VAL A 82 7.36 13.37 -11.74
C VAL A 82 6.78 13.74 -13.10
N TRP A 83 6.76 12.78 -14.02
CA TRP A 83 6.00 12.87 -15.26
C TRP A 83 4.52 12.66 -14.95
N VAL A 84 3.67 13.54 -15.46
CA VAL A 84 2.21 13.50 -15.30
C VAL A 84 1.59 13.44 -16.69
N ASN A 85 0.70 12.49 -16.95
CA ASN A 85 0.02 12.46 -18.25
C ASN A 85 -0.94 13.65 -18.41
N ALA A 86 -1.04 14.12 -19.65
CA ALA A 86 -1.89 15.22 -20.04
C ALA A 86 -2.56 14.91 -21.38
N TRP A 87 -3.68 15.56 -21.63
CA TRP A 87 -4.33 15.71 -22.92
C TRP A 87 -3.80 16.97 -23.59
N VAL A 88 -3.58 16.86 -24.90
CA VAL A 88 -3.24 17.99 -25.76
C VAL A 88 -4.35 18.09 -26.79
N TRP A 89 -4.97 19.26 -26.89
CA TRP A 89 -5.98 19.54 -27.89
C TRP A 89 -5.32 19.86 -29.23
N VAL A 90 -5.78 19.20 -30.29
CA VAL A 90 -5.33 19.44 -31.66
C VAL A 90 -6.59 19.73 -32.49
N ARG A 91 -6.65 20.88 -33.16
CA ARG A 91 -7.83 21.28 -33.94
C ARG A 91 -7.84 20.55 -35.28
N ASP A 92 -9.01 20.16 -35.77
CA ASP A 92 -9.14 19.51 -37.07
C ASP A 92 -8.56 20.37 -38.21
N GLU A 93 -8.69 21.70 -38.13
CA GLU A 93 -8.15 22.66 -39.10
C GLU A 93 -6.60 22.65 -39.15
N GLU A 94 -5.93 22.25 -38.06
CA GLU A 94 -4.47 22.11 -38.00
C GLU A 94 -4.00 20.80 -38.67
N VAL A 95 -4.89 19.81 -38.78
CA VAL A 95 -4.62 18.49 -39.39
C VAL A 95 -4.85 18.51 -40.90
N GLU A 96 -5.82 19.30 -41.38
CA GLU A 96 -6.17 19.40 -42.80
C GLU A 96 -5.28 20.35 -43.62
N GLY A 97 -4.34 21.04 -42.97
CA GLY A 97 -3.47 22.08 -43.57
C GLY A 97 -2.15 21.60 -44.20
N GLU A 98 -2.11 20.41 -44.82
CA GLU A 98 -0.97 19.94 -45.65
C GLU A 98 -1.08 20.37 -47.12
#